data_AF-A0A1J3DS39-F1
#
_entry.id   AF-A0A1J3DS39-F1
#
_cell.length_a   1.000
_cell.length_b   1.000
_cell.length_c   1.000
_cell.angle_alpha   90.00
_cell.angle_beta   90.00
_cell.angle_gamma   90.00
#
_symmetry.space_group_name_H-M   'P 1'
#
loop_
_entity.id
_entity.type
_entity.pdbx_description
1 polymer ?
#
loop_
_entity_poly.entity_id
_entity_poly.type
_entity_poly.pdbx_seq_one_letter_code
_entity_poly.pdbx_strand_id
1 'polypeptide(L)'
;SGQLYYLRILVNVVRGARSYDELQTVDGEKKSSFQEACHARGLLENDKEWHQAINEANQWATPYQLRHLFVLILIYCEVAKPVEFWEHSWKALFEGILEQKRRDFDFPHFNCDEKDLKQYTLIEIEIILHHHESSLTEFADMPTPDLNILKEVKNRLWKQELHYNVTEEMKEHMKLSATLNTDQKKVYEAVMESVNKKLGKLFFLYGPGGTGKTYVYKEKVVIPVASSGIAAL
;
A
#
# COMPACT_ATOMS: atom_id res chain seq x y z
N SER A 1 -31.97 -4.08 -4.94
CA SER A 1 -31.75 -4.76 -6.24
C SER A 1 -31.98 -3.77 -7.35
N GLY A 2 -30.95 -3.47 -8.16
CA GLY A 2 -31.00 -2.43 -9.20
C GLY A 2 -31.99 -2.70 -10.35
N GLN A 3 -32.44 -3.95 -10.54
CA GLN A 3 -33.35 -4.29 -11.65
C GLN A 3 -34.72 -3.57 -11.61
N LEU A 4 -35.27 -3.34 -10.42
CA LEU A 4 -36.56 -2.62 -10.27
C LEU A 4 -36.44 -1.13 -10.62
N TYR A 5 -35.28 -0.53 -10.38
CA TYR A 5 -34.98 0.86 -10.75
C TYR A 5 -34.97 1.02 -12.27
N TYR A 6 -34.21 0.18 -12.98
CA TYR A 6 -34.15 0.21 -14.44
C TYR A 6 -35.51 -0.07 -15.08
N LEU A 7 -36.28 -1.02 -14.53
CA LEU A 7 -37.65 -1.27 -14.98
C LEU A 7 -38.54 -0.03 -14.84
N ARG A 8 -38.45 0.69 -13.71
CA ARG A 8 -39.24 1.92 -13.47
C ARG A 8 -38.88 3.02 -14.46
N ILE A 9 -37.60 3.15 -14.83
CA ILE A 9 -37.16 4.07 -15.89
C ILE A 9 -37.79 3.68 -17.22
N LEU A 10 -37.68 2.42 -17.63
CA LEU A 10 -38.21 1.94 -18.92
C LEU A 10 -39.71 2.13 -19.04
N VAL A 11 -40.47 1.85 -17.98
CA VAL A 11 -41.95 2.02 -17.98
C VAL A 11 -42.35 3.49 -18.16
N ASN A 12 -41.53 4.44 -17.68
CA ASN A 12 -41.81 5.86 -17.86
C ASN A 12 -41.47 6.38 -19.26
N VAL A 13 -40.52 5.75 -19.96
CA VAL A 13 -40.03 6.21 -21.27
C VAL A 13 -40.70 5.48 -22.43
N VAL A 14 -40.85 4.16 -22.32
CA VAL A 14 -41.37 3.30 -23.39
C VAL A 14 -42.90 3.31 -23.37
N ARG A 15 -43.50 4.04 -24.31
CA ARG A 15 -44.96 4.17 -24.41
C ARG A 15 -45.58 2.93 -25.05
N GLY A 16 -46.62 2.39 -24.43
CA GLY A 16 -47.48 1.36 -25.02
C GLY A 16 -46.90 -0.06 -25.05
N ALA A 17 -45.82 -0.32 -24.31
CA ALA A 17 -45.28 -1.67 -24.15
C ALA A 17 -46.33 -2.60 -23.51
N ARG A 18 -46.51 -3.78 -24.11
CA ARG A 18 -47.49 -4.80 -23.69
C ARG A 18 -46.86 -5.98 -22.97
N SER A 19 -45.53 -6.02 -22.91
CA SER A 19 -44.77 -7.08 -22.25
C SER A 19 -43.40 -6.59 -21.75
N TYR A 20 -42.79 -7.34 -20.83
CA TYR A 20 -41.41 -7.07 -20.40
C TYR A 20 -40.39 -7.22 -21.54
N ASP A 21 -40.67 -8.11 -22.49
CA ASP A 21 -39.83 -8.30 -23.68
C ASP A 21 -39.83 -7.06 -24.58
N GLU A 22 -40.98 -6.41 -24.73
CA GLU A 22 -41.08 -5.13 -25.46
C GLU A 22 -40.33 -3.99 -24.74
N LEU A 23 -40.34 -3.97 -23.40
CA LEU A 23 -39.54 -3.01 -22.61
C LEU A 23 -38.03 -3.23 -22.82
N GLN A 24 -37.58 -4.47 -23.00
CA GLN A 24 -36.18 -4.82 -23.23
C GLN A 24 -35.73 -4.66 -24.69
N THR A 25 -36.64 -4.43 -25.63
CA THR A 25 -36.30 -4.34 -27.06
C THR A 25 -35.94 -2.92 -27.46
N VAL A 26 -34.72 -2.69 -27.97
CA VAL A 26 -34.22 -1.40 -28.48
C VAL A 26 -33.84 -1.58 -29.95
N ASP A 27 -34.36 -0.74 -30.84
CA ASP A 27 -34.12 -0.79 -32.29
C ASP A 27 -34.36 -2.18 -32.94
N GLY A 28 -35.33 -2.93 -32.41
CA GLY A 28 -35.69 -4.27 -32.90
C GLY A 28 -34.89 -5.42 -32.30
N GLU A 29 -33.90 -5.14 -31.45
CA GLU A 29 -33.13 -6.16 -30.73
C GLU A 29 -33.51 -6.25 -29.26
N LYS A 30 -33.82 -7.47 -28.79
CA LYS A 30 -34.04 -7.74 -27.37
C LYS A 30 -32.71 -7.73 -26.61
N LYS A 31 -32.57 -6.84 -25.62
CA LYS A 31 -31.40 -6.79 -24.73
C LYS A 31 -31.52 -7.80 -23.58
N SER A 32 -30.40 -8.18 -22.99
CA SER A 32 -30.36 -9.27 -22.00
C SER A 32 -30.92 -8.87 -20.63
N SER A 33 -30.95 -7.56 -20.34
CA SER A 33 -31.45 -7.02 -19.07
C SER A 33 -32.14 -5.65 -19.25
N PHE A 34 -32.92 -5.23 -18.26
CA PHE A 34 -33.50 -3.88 -18.22
C PHE A 34 -32.41 -2.79 -18.16
N GLN A 35 -31.27 -3.08 -17.52
CA GLN A 35 -30.13 -2.15 -17.46
C GLN A 35 -29.52 -1.91 -18.85
N GLU A 36 -29.27 -2.98 -19.61
CA GLU A 36 -28.78 -2.86 -21.00
C GLU A 36 -29.77 -2.14 -21.90
N ALA A 37 -31.07 -2.38 -21.69
CA ALA A 37 -32.12 -1.68 -22.43
C ALA A 37 -32.20 -0.18 -22.09
N CYS A 38 -31.90 0.23 -20.85
CA CYS A 38 -31.74 1.64 -20.49
C CYS A 38 -30.46 2.24 -21.09
N HIS A 39 -29.33 1.51 -21.01
CA HIS A 39 -28.05 1.96 -21.56
C HIS A 39 -28.10 2.15 -23.08
N ALA A 40 -28.69 1.20 -23.81
CA ALA A 40 -28.85 1.28 -25.27
C ALA A 40 -29.78 2.43 -25.71
N ARG A 41 -30.73 2.84 -24.86
CA ARG A 41 -31.59 4.01 -25.08
C ARG A 41 -30.94 5.34 -24.66
N GLY A 42 -29.70 5.32 -24.14
CA GLY A 42 -29.05 6.51 -23.60
C GLY A 42 -29.74 7.08 -22.35
N LEU A 43 -30.48 6.24 -21.61
CA LEU A 43 -31.21 6.63 -20.40
C LEU A 43 -30.37 6.49 -19.13
N LEU A 44 -29.20 5.85 -19.23
CA LEU A 44 -28.20 5.81 -18.17
C LEU A 44 -27.06 6.74 -18.58
N GLU A 45 -26.67 7.63 -17.67
CA GLU A 45 -25.42 8.35 -17.79
C GLU A 45 -24.28 7.33 -17.85
N ASN A 46 -23.39 7.52 -18.81
CA ASN A 46 -22.18 6.74 -18.94
C ASN A 46 -21.14 7.28 -17.93
N ASP A 47 -20.35 6.40 -17.32
CA ASP A 47 -19.32 6.77 -16.32
C ASP A 47 -18.21 7.72 -16.85
N LYS A 48 -18.33 8.18 -18.10
CA LYS A 48 -17.47 9.19 -18.72
C LYS A 48 -17.38 10.47 -17.88
N GLU A 49 -18.48 10.90 -17.26
CA GLU A 49 -18.50 12.12 -16.45
C GLU A 49 -17.57 11.98 -15.24
N TRP A 50 -17.53 10.81 -14.61
CA TRP A 50 -16.65 10.51 -13.48
C TRP A 50 -15.19 10.45 -13.92
N HIS A 51 -14.92 9.85 -15.08
CA HIS A 51 -13.58 9.81 -15.67
C HIS A 51 -13.08 11.22 -16.00
N GLN A 52 -13.95 12.08 -16.52
CA GLN A 52 -13.61 13.47 -16.80
C GLN A 52 -13.38 14.26 -15.50
N ALA A 53 -14.27 14.12 -14.52
CA ALA A 53 -14.17 14.80 -13.23
C ALA A 53 -12.83 14.51 -12.52
N ILE A 54 -12.41 13.24 -12.50
CA ILE A 54 -11.13 12.87 -11.87
C ILE A 54 -9.92 13.37 -12.68
N ASN A 55 -10.01 13.36 -14.02
CA ASN A 55 -8.95 13.89 -14.88
C ASN A 55 -8.78 15.41 -14.73
N GLU A 56 -9.89 16.15 -14.61
CA GLU A 56 -9.88 17.60 -14.39
C GLU A 56 -9.32 17.92 -13.00
N ALA A 57 -9.75 17.20 -11.96
CA ALA A 57 -9.20 17.34 -10.63
C ALA A 57 -7.69 17.05 -10.59
N ASN A 58 -7.22 16.06 -11.35
CA ASN A 58 -5.80 15.67 -11.39
C ASN A 58 -4.86 16.80 -11.85
N GLN A 59 -5.38 17.83 -12.52
CA GLN A 59 -4.56 18.97 -12.97
C GLN A 59 -4.15 19.91 -11.84
N TRP A 60 -4.86 19.89 -10.71
CA TRP A 60 -4.66 20.87 -9.62
C TRP A 60 -4.75 20.29 -8.21
N ALA A 61 -5.39 19.13 -8.03
CA ALA A 61 -5.56 18.48 -6.74
C ALA A 61 -4.33 17.67 -6.34
N THR A 62 -4.08 17.58 -5.03
CA THR A 62 -3.07 16.66 -4.50
C THR A 62 -3.55 15.20 -4.60
N PRO A 63 -2.64 14.22 -4.65
CA PRO A 63 -3.02 12.80 -4.68
C PRO A 63 -3.86 12.36 -3.47
N TYR A 64 -3.71 13.00 -2.32
CA TYR A 64 -4.59 12.80 -1.17
C TYR A 64 -6.02 13.25 -1.47
N GLN A 65 -6.20 14.46 -2.02
CA GLN A 65 -7.51 14.98 -2.42
C GLN A 65 -8.15 14.16 -3.54
N LEU A 66 -7.36 13.64 -4.48
CA LEU A 66 -7.85 12.76 -5.54
C LEU A 66 -8.39 11.45 -5.00
N ARG A 67 -7.71 10.83 -4.01
CA ARG A 67 -8.22 9.63 -3.33
C ARG A 67 -9.54 9.88 -2.63
N HIS A 68 -9.71 11.05 -1.98
CA HIS A 68 -10.99 11.46 -1.41
C HIS A 68 -12.07 11.64 -2.48
N LEU A 69 -11.77 12.36 -3.56
CA LEU A 69 -12.72 12.55 -4.67
C LEU A 69 -13.15 11.21 -5.28
N PHE A 70 -12.21 10.30 -5.51
CA PHE A 70 -12.49 8.96 -6.00
C PHE A 70 -13.50 8.22 -5.11
N VAL A 71 -13.30 8.27 -3.79
CA VAL A 71 -14.22 7.64 -2.83
C VAL A 71 -15.58 8.31 -2.80
N LEU A 72 -15.64 9.64 -2.86
CA LEU A 72 -16.92 10.36 -2.93
C LEU A 72 -17.71 9.98 -4.19
N ILE A 73 -17.04 9.87 -5.34
CA ILE A 73 -17.66 9.42 -6.59
C ILE A 73 -18.19 7.99 -6.43
N LEU A 74 -17.41 7.07 -5.88
CA LEU A 74 -17.86 5.70 -5.64
C LEU A 74 -19.12 5.63 -4.77
N ILE A 75 -19.17 6.40 -3.67
CA ILE A 75 -20.28 6.36 -2.72
C ILE A 75 -21.53 7.06 -3.27
N TYR A 76 -21.38 8.24 -3.87
CA TYR A 76 -22.50 9.15 -4.12
C TYR A 76 -22.95 9.23 -5.58
N CYS A 77 -22.16 8.72 -6.54
CA CYS A 77 -22.43 8.91 -7.97
C CYS A 77 -22.90 7.65 -8.71
N GLU A 78 -23.33 6.60 -7.99
CA GLU A 78 -23.85 5.34 -8.55
C GLU A 78 -23.02 4.82 -9.74
N VAL A 79 -21.69 4.74 -9.57
CA VAL A 79 -20.76 4.33 -10.64
C VAL A 79 -21.14 2.97 -11.20
N ALA A 80 -21.46 2.89 -12.50
CA ALA A 80 -21.95 1.67 -13.11
C ALA A 80 -20.85 0.60 -13.23
N LYS A 81 -19.60 1.04 -13.44
CA LYS A 81 -18.43 0.19 -13.66
C LYS A 81 -17.23 0.65 -12.81
N PRO A 82 -17.26 0.39 -11.49
CA PRO A 82 -16.23 0.87 -10.57
C PRO A 82 -14.82 0.34 -10.91
N VAL A 83 -14.71 -0.84 -11.50
CA VAL A 83 -13.43 -1.42 -11.95
C VAL A 83 -12.81 -0.64 -13.11
N GLU A 84 -13.62 -0.26 -14.11
CA GLU A 84 -13.13 0.55 -15.24
C GLU A 84 -12.70 1.93 -14.74
N PHE A 85 -13.42 2.49 -13.76
CA PHE A 85 -13.08 3.76 -13.13
C PHE A 85 -11.78 3.66 -12.32
N TRP A 86 -11.56 2.57 -11.57
CA TRP A 86 -10.30 2.28 -10.89
C TRP A 86 -9.14 2.16 -11.87
N GLU A 87 -9.25 1.33 -12.92
CA GLU A 87 -8.18 1.14 -13.90
C GLU A 87 -7.83 2.42 -14.67
N HIS A 88 -8.80 3.32 -14.84
CA HIS A 88 -8.59 4.65 -15.42
C HIS A 88 -7.82 5.60 -14.47
N SER A 89 -8.10 5.55 -13.17
CA SER A 89 -7.67 6.58 -12.21
C SER A 89 -6.49 6.21 -11.32
N TRP A 90 -6.23 4.92 -11.08
CA TRP A 90 -5.29 4.47 -10.04
C TRP A 90 -3.90 5.09 -10.14
N LYS A 91 -3.41 5.40 -11.35
CA LYS A 91 -2.11 6.05 -11.57
C LYS A 91 -2.02 7.43 -10.92
N ALA A 92 -3.08 8.22 -11.07
CA ALA A 92 -3.18 9.53 -10.43
C ALA A 92 -3.35 9.41 -8.91
N LEU A 93 -4.00 8.34 -8.45
CA LEU A 93 -4.28 8.12 -7.02
C LEU A 93 -3.06 7.70 -6.21
N PHE A 94 -2.09 7.00 -6.81
CA PHE A 94 -0.90 6.54 -6.09
C PHE A 94 0.26 7.53 -6.09
N GLU A 95 0.20 8.60 -6.88
CA GLU A 95 1.26 9.59 -6.94
C GLU A 95 1.57 10.12 -5.53
N GLY A 96 2.85 10.20 -5.15
CA GLY A 96 3.26 10.60 -3.80
C GLY A 96 3.14 9.54 -2.70
N ILE A 97 2.52 8.37 -2.95
CA ILE A 97 2.48 7.27 -1.96
C ILE A 97 3.88 6.75 -1.69
N LEU A 98 4.74 6.59 -2.70
CA LEU A 98 6.09 6.09 -2.52
C LEU A 98 6.91 7.01 -1.60
N GLU A 99 6.82 8.32 -1.83
CA GLU A 99 7.48 9.34 -1.03
C GLU A 99 6.90 9.40 0.38
N GLN A 100 5.58 9.24 0.51
CA GLN A 100 4.93 9.13 1.81
C GLN A 100 5.44 7.92 2.59
N LYS A 101 5.50 6.74 1.96
CA LYS A 101 6.01 5.52 2.59
C LYS A 101 7.50 5.60 2.92
N ARG A 102 8.32 6.23 2.07
CA ARG A 102 9.74 6.54 2.41
C ARG A 102 9.87 7.34 3.71
N ARG A 103 9.00 8.34 3.91
CA ARG A 103 8.96 9.15 5.14
C ARG A 103 8.42 8.35 6.32
N ASP A 104 7.31 7.63 6.14
CA ASP A 104 6.67 6.83 7.19
C ASP A 104 7.60 5.72 7.71
N PHE A 105 8.47 5.19 6.85
CA PHE A 105 9.40 4.11 7.17
C PHE A 105 10.81 4.57 7.53
N ASP A 106 11.10 5.88 7.52
CA ASP A 106 12.44 6.45 7.71
C ASP A 106 13.53 5.79 6.83
N PHE A 107 13.13 5.35 5.63
CA PHE A 107 13.99 4.61 4.71
C PHE A 107 13.99 5.28 3.32
N PRO A 108 14.95 6.18 3.03
CA PRO A 108 14.97 6.97 1.80
C PRO A 108 15.11 6.14 0.52
N HIS A 109 15.75 4.98 0.62
CA HIS A 109 15.97 4.05 -0.49
C HIS A 109 14.83 3.07 -0.71
N PHE A 110 13.70 3.24 0.00
CA PHE A 110 12.53 2.40 -0.20
C PHE A 110 12.06 2.49 -1.66
N ASN A 111 11.92 1.34 -2.29
CA ASN A 111 11.37 1.23 -3.63
C ASN A 111 10.36 0.10 -3.66
N CYS A 112 9.32 0.26 -4.47
CA CYS A 112 8.22 -0.69 -4.59
C CYS A 112 7.85 -0.84 -6.06
N ASP A 113 7.45 -2.05 -6.41
CA ASP A 113 6.91 -2.32 -7.74
C ASP A 113 5.49 -1.76 -7.86
N GLU A 114 5.01 -1.59 -9.10
CA GLU A 114 3.66 -1.09 -9.39
C GLU A 114 2.57 -1.88 -8.65
N LYS A 115 2.75 -3.19 -8.52
CA LYS A 115 1.84 -4.07 -7.77
C LYS A 115 1.71 -3.66 -6.31
N ASP A 116 2.84 -3.34 -5.68
CA ASP A 116 2.89 -2.92 -4.28
C ASP A 116 2.27 -1.52 -4.14
N LEU A 117 2.50 -0.61 -5.10
CA LEU A 117 1.89 0.73 -5.14
C LEU A 117 0.36 0.68 -5.28
N LYS A 118 -0.17 -0.15 -6.18
CA LYS A 118 -1.62 -0.40 -6.30
C LYS A 118 -2.20 -0.86 -4.96
N GLN A 119 -1.52 -1.77 -4.28
CA GLN A 119 -1.94 -2.30 -2.98
C GLN A 119 -2.00 -1.22 -1.89
N TYR A 120 -0.96 -0.38 -1.74
CA TYR A 120 -1.01 0.74 -0.79
C TYR A 120 -2.13 1.72 -1.11
N THR A 121 -2.35 2.01 -2.38
CA THR A 121 -3.42 2.91 -2.81
C THR A 121 -4.79 2.37 -2.41
N LEU A 122 -5.02 1.07 -2.62
CA LEU A 122 -6.26 0.40 -2.21
C LEU A 122 -6.44 0.42 -0.69
N ILE A 123 -5.37 0.26 0.09
CA ILE A 123 -5.44 0.37 1.56
C ILE A 123 -5.87 1.77 1.99
N GLU A 124 -5.30 2.80 1.38
CA GLU A 124 -5.64 4.18 1.72
C GLU A 124 -7.08 4.52 1.30
N ILE A 125 -7.54 3.99 0.17
CA ILE A 125 -8.94 4.09 -0.27
C ILE A 125 -9.88 3.36 0.70
N GLU A 126 -9.53 2.15 1.13
CA GLU A 126 -10.30 1.38 2.12
C GLU A 126 -10.44 2.14 3.44
N ILE A 127 -9.35 2.79 3.90
CA ILE A 127 -9.39 3.65 5.09
C ILE A 127 -10.40 4.78 4.89
N ILE A 128 -10.38 5.49 3.75
CA ILE A 128 -11.32 6.59 3.49
C ILE A 128 -12.76 6.05 3.40
N LEU A 129 -12.99 4.91 2.74
CA LEU A 129 -14.31 4.27 2.64
C LEU A 129 -14.87 3.90 4.01
N HIS A 130 -14.05 3.40 4.93
CA HIS A 130 -14.49 3.09 6.29
C HIS A 130 -14.95 4.34 7.08
N HIS A 131 -14.40 5.52 6.79
CA HIS A 131 -14.91 6.77 7.38
C HIS A 131 -16.32 7.12 6.89
N HIS A 132 -16.74 6.55 5.76
CA HIS A 132 -18.08 6.65 5.19
C HIS A 132 -18.93 5.39 5.44
N GLU A 133 -18.56 4.55 6.42
CA GLU A 133 -19.26 3.30 6.75
C GLU A 133 -19.41 2.33 5.56
N SER A 134 -18.46 2.40 4.61
CA SER A 134 -18.41 1.56 3.41
C SER A 134 -17.10 0.76 3.36
N SER A 135 -16.94 -0.08 2.33
CA SER A 135 -15.76 -0.90 2.07
C SER A 135 -15.65 -1.17 0.56
N LEU A 136 -14.44 -1.45 0.06
CA LEU A 136 -14.24 -1.90 -1.32
C LEU A 136 -15.04 -3.17 -1.63
N THR A 137 -15.39 -3.99 -0.63
CA THR A 137 -16.21 -5.20 -0.82
C THR A 137 -17.66 -4.92 -1.23
N GLU A 138 -18.16 -3.70 -1.00
CA GLU A 138 -19.52 -3.29 -1.38
C GLU A 138 -19.64 -3.00 -2.88
N PHE A 139 -18.52 -2.80 -3.57
CA PHE A 139 -18.45 -2.50 -4.99
C PHE A 139 -18.11 -3.76 -5.77
N ALA A 140 -19.01 -4.18 -6.66
CA ALA A 140 -18.83 -5.39 -7.45
C ALA A 140 -17.52 -5.34 -8.26
N ASP A 141 -16.78 -6.45 -8.22
CA ASP A 141 -15.52 -6.68 -8.95
C ASP A 141 -14.36 -5.72 -8.61
N MET A 142 -14.51 -4.83 -7.61
CA MET A 142 -13.41 -3.97 -7.17
C MET A 142 -12.27 -4.78 -6.55
N PRO A 143 -11.00 -4.44 -6.87
CA PRO A 143 -9.87 -5.11 -6.25
C PRO A 143 -9.79 -4.72 -4.76
N THR A 144 -9.65 -5.72 -3.91
CA THR A 144 -9.45 -5.52 -2.48
C THR A 144 -7.97 -5.57 -2.11
N PRO A 145 -7.54 -4.81 -1.10
CA PRO A 145 -6.17 -4.88 -0.62
C PRO A 145 -5.91 -6.24 0.06
N ASP A 146 -4.81 -6.88 -0.29
CA ASP A 146 -4.33 -8.07 0.43
C ASP A 146 -3.58 -7.60 1.68
N LEU A 147 -4.24 -7.71 2.82
CA LEU A 147 -3.69 -7.33 4.13
C LEU A 147 -2.43 -8.13 4.50
N ASN A 148 -2.14 -9.25 3.83
CA ASN A 148 -0.87 -9.96 4.03
C ASN A 148 0.30 -9.22 3.39
N ILE A 149 0.07 -8.43 2.33
CA ILE A 149 1.12 -7.61 1.71
C ILE A 149 1.61 -6.55 2.68
N LEU A 150 0.76 -5.98 3.55
CA LEU A 150 1.22 -5.09 4.63
C LEU A 150 2.19 -5.78 5.60
N LYS A 151 1.94 -7.07 5.91
CA LYS A 151 2.86 -7.86 6.74
C LYS A 151 4.13 -8.21 5.98
N GLU A 152 4.04 -8.55 4.70
CA GLU A 152 5.20 -8.83 3.86
C GLU A 152 6.07 -7.61 3.62
N VAL A 153 5.49 -6.43 3.40
CA VAL A 153 6.18 -5.14 3.32
C VAL A 153 6.91 -4.88 4.61
N LYS A 154 6.24 -5.04 5.76
CA LYS A 154 6.89 -4.90 7.07
C LYS A 154 8.06 -5.88 7.19
N ASN A 155 7.90 -7.12 6.71
CA ASN A 155 8.96 -8.13 6.65
C ASN A 155 10.06 -7.82 5.62
N ARG A 156 9.76 -7.15 4.50
CA ARG A 156 10.74 -6.67 3.53
C ARG A 156 11.53 -5.51 4.10
N LEU A 157 10.91 -4.60 4.85
CA LEU A 157 11.58 -3.55 5.61
C LEU A 157 12.58 -4.16 6.60
N TRP A 158 12.18 -5.17 7.38
CA TRP A 158 13.11 -5.92 8.23
C TRP A 158 14.28 -6.54 7.44
N LYS A 159 14.02 -7.08 6.24
CA LYS A 159 15.07 -7.64 5.38
C LYS A 159 15.94 -6.57 4.71
N GLN A 160 15.42 -5.36 4.49
CA GLN A 160 16.10 -4.26 3.84
C GLN A 160 16.95 -3.44 4.83
N GLU A 161 16.50 -3.31 6.09
CA GLU A 161 17.32 -2.87 7.22
C GLU A 161 18.51 -3.80 7.47
N LEU A 162 18.35 -5.10 7.21
CA LEU A 162 19.43 -6.09 7.24
C LEU A 162 20.32 -6.09 5.98
N HIS A 163 20.02 -5.25 4.99
CA HIS A 163 20.71 -5.20 3.69
C HIS A 163 21.78 -4.10 3.68
N TYR A 164 22.60 -4.04 4.73
CA TYR A 164 23.83 -3.25 4.71
C TYR A 164 24.78 -3.80 3.62
N ASN A 165 25.61 -2.93 3.04
CA ASN A 165 26.61 -3.32 2.05
C ASN A 165 27.70 -4.15 2.74
N VAL A 166 27.51 -5.47 2.77
CA VAL A 166 28.40 -6.45 3.39
C VAL A 166 29.87 -6.22 3.03
N THR A 167 30.15 -5.77 1.81
CA THR A 167 31.50 -5.49 1.30
C THR A 167 32.16 -4.26 1.92
N GLU A 168 31.40 -3.20 2.18
CA GLU A 168 31.90 -1.99 2.85
C GLU A 168 32.01 -2.21 4.35
N GLU A 169 31.02 -2.84 4.96
CA GLU A 169 31.06 -3.21 6.37
C GLU A 169 32.20 -4.20 6.65
N MET A 170 32.48 -5.16 5.76
CA MET A 170 33.67 -6.03 5.87
C MET A 170 34.99 -5.26 5.79
N LYS A 171 35.08 -4.21 4.97
CA LYS A 171 36.29 -3.38 4.87
C LYS A 171 36.50 -2.52 6.11
N GLU A 172 35.43 -1.94 6.66
CA GLU A 172 35.48 -1.22 7.93
C GLU A 172 35.78 -2.18 9.09
N HIS A 173 35.18 -3.37 9.08
CA HIS A 173 35.44 -4.45 10.03
C HIS A 173 36.91 -4.89 10.02
N MET A 174 37.53 -5.08 8.86
CA MET A 174 38.96 -5.40 8.78
C MET A 174 39.85 -4.28 9.31
N LYS A 175 39.47 -3.01 9.12
CA LYS A 175 40.24 -1.86 9.65
C LYS A 175 40.09 -1.73 11.17
N LEU A 176 38.88 -1.89 11.69
CA LEU A 176 38.55 -1.74 13.11
C LEU A 176 39.09 -2.92 13.94
N SER A 177 38.94 -4.15 13.46
CA SER A 177 39.48 -5.36 14.10
C SER A 177 41.01 -5.34 14.24
N ALA A 178 41.71 -4.67 13.31
CA ALA A 178 43.16 -4.45 13.38
C ALA A 178 43.58 -3.45 14.47
N THR A 179 42.65 -2.61 14.96
CA THR A 179 42.90 -1.59 16.01
C THR A 179 42.52 -2.04 17.42
N LEU A 180 41.96 -3.25 17.59
CA LEU A 180 41.56 -3.76 18.89
C LEU A 180 42.77 -4.07 19.78
N ASN A 181 42.70 -3.68 21.04
CA ASN A 181 43.70 -4.09 22.03
C ASN A 181 43.56 -5.59 22.38
N THR A 182 44.57 -6.14 23.05
CA THR A 182 44.67 -7.59 23.31
C THR A 182 43.46 -8.15 24.08
N ASP A 183 42.87 -7.37 24.99
CA ASP A 183 41.74 -7.83 25.81
C ASP A 183 40.39 -7.67 25.09
N GLN A 184 40.21 -6.61 24.31
CA GLN A 184 39.04 -6.45 23.42
C GLN A 184 39.01 -7.55 22.36
N LYS A 185 40.17 -7.92 21.80
CA LYS A 185 40.29 -8.99 20.79
C LYS A 185 39.88 -10.35 21.35
N LYS A 186 40.26 -10.69 22.58
CA LYS A 186 39.84 -11.94 23.25
C LYS A 186 38.31 -12.02 23.41
N VAL A 187 37.68 -10.91 23.81
CA VAL A 187 36.22 -10.84 23.93
C VAL A 187 35.56 -10.99 22.57
N TYR A 188 36.07 -10.28 21.56
CA TYR A 188 35.56 -10.34 20.19
C TYR A 188 35.62 -11.77 19.62
N GLU A 189 36.77 -12.44 19.75
CA GLU A 189 36.95 -13.83 19.27
C GLU A 189 35.99 -14.81 19.97
N ALA A 190 35.80 -14.69 21.28
CA ALA A 190 34.87 -15.53 22.04
C ALA A 190 33.40 -15.34 21.61
N VAL A 191 33.01 -14.09 21.33
CA VAL A 191 31.66 -13.76 20.82
C VAL A 191 31.49 -14.29 19.39
N MET A 192 32.49 -14.09 18.53
CA MET A 192 32.46 -14.59 17.14
C MET A 192 32.38 -16.10 17.07
N GLU A 193 33.13 -16.80 17.91
CA GLU A 193 33.05 -18.25 18.01
C GLU A 193 31.63 -18.71 18.40
N SER A 194 31.01 -18.05 19.39
CA SER A 194 29.65 -18.37 19.83
C SER A 194 28.61 -18.13 18.72
N VAL A 195 28.73 -17.04 17.97
CA VAL A 195 27.83 -16.73 16.85
C VAL A 195 28.02 -17.72 15.71
N ASN A 196 29.26 -17.98 15.29
CA ASN A 196 29.57 -18.89 14.18
C ASN A 196 29.15 -20.33 14.49
N LYS A 197 29.31 -20.77 15.74
CA LYS A 197 28.89 -22.10 16.20
C LYS A 197 27.43 -22.15 16.69
N LYS A 198 26.68 -21.04 16.60
CA LYS A 198 25.28 -20.91 17.06
C LYS A 198 25.05 -21.40 18.49
N LEU A 199 26.00 -21.14 19.39
CA LEU A 199 25.98 -21.65 20.77
C LEU A 199 25.06 -20.85 21.70
N GLY A 200 24.62 -19.66 21.30
CA GLY A 200 23.69 -18.83 22.07
C GLY A 200 24.22 -18.37 23.43
N LYS A 201 25.55 -18.26 23.61
CA LYS A 201 26.15 -17.87 24.89
C LYS A 201 25.84 -16.41 25.25
N LEU A 202 25.57 -16.16 26.53
CA LEU A 202 25.44 -14.83 27.10
C LEU A 202 26.81 -14.32 27.58
N PHE A 203 27.16 -13.10 27.22
CA PHE A 203 28.42 -12.46 27.61
C PHE A 203 28.15 -11.21 28.43
N PHE A 204 28.91 -11.01 29.52
CA PHE A 204 28.87 -9.79 30.31
C PHE A 204 30.19 -9.03 30.15
N LEU A 205 30.14 -7.87 29.49
CA LEU A 205 31.31 -7.03 29.25
C LEU A 205 31.41 -5.94 30.33
N TYR A 206 32.32 -6.12 31.27
CA TYR A 206 32.56 -5.15 32.35
C TYR A 206 33.87 -4.37 32.13
N GLY A 207 33.84 -3.07 32.40
CA GLY A 207 35.04 -2.24 32.37
C GLY A 207 34.77 -0.78 32.79
N PRO A 208 35.79 -0.06 33.28
CA PRO A 208 35.69 1.36 33.63
C PRO A 208 35.19 2.25 32.47
N GLY A 209 34.70 3.46 32.77
CA GLY A 209 34.36 4.44 31.74
C GLY A 209 35.56 4.76 30.84
N GLY A 210 35.35 4.92 29.53
CA GLY A 210 36.41 5.24 28.57
C GLY A 210 37.22 4.06 28.02
N THR A 211 36.96 2.81 28.44
CA THR A 211 37.70 1.62 27.96
C THR A 211 37.24 1.07 26.60
N GLY A 212 36.45 1.84 25.85
CA GLY A 212 36.02 1.45 24.51
C GLY A 212 35.08 0.23 24.46
N LYS A 213 34.30 -0.05 25.50
CA LYS A 213 33.31 -1.15 25.49
C LYS A 213 32.36 -1.07 24.29
N THR A 214 31.89 0.14 23.97
CA THR A 214 31.06 0.44 22.80
C THR A 214 31.75 0.12 21.49
N TYR A 215 33.07 0.26 21.44
CA TYR A 215 33.87 -0.04 20.25
C TYR A 215 33.85 -1.55 19.90
N VAL A 216 33.68 -2.42 20.90
CA VAL A 216 33.69 -3.89 20.70
C VAL A 216 32.43 -4.41 20.00
N TYR A 217 31.28 -3.75 20.21
CA TYR A 217 30.00 -4.18 19.64
C TYR A 217 29.47 -3.27 18.52
N LYS A 218 30.23 -2.23 18.15
CA LYS A 218 29.92 -1.34 17.01
C LYS A 218 30.03 -2.06 15.65
N GLU A 219 30.63 -3.25 15.63
CA GLU A 219 30.94 -4.03 14.43
C GLU A 219 29.84 -5.04 14.03
N LYS A 220 28.62 -4.94 14.59
CA LYS A 220 27.51 -5.86 14.28
C LYS A 220 26.16 -5.16 14.34
N VAL A 221 25.16 -5.79 13.71
CA VAL A 221 23.73 -5.55 13.99
C VAL A 221 23.42 -5.98 15.43
N VAL A 222 23.79 -5.12 16.37
CA VAL A 222 23.47 -5.23 17.78
C VAL A 222 22.35 -4.24 18.04
N ILE A 223 21.38 -4.63 18.87
CA ILE A 223 20.39 -3.69 19.40
C ILE A 223 20.96 -3.14 20.70
N PRO A 224 21.60 -1.96 20.71
CA PRO A 224 22.09 -1.37 21.95
C PRO A 224 20.90 -0.98 22.80
N VAL A 225 20.84 -1.51 24.02
CA VAL A 225 19.87 -1.08 25.03
C VAL A 225 20.66 -0.48 26.18
N ALA A 226 20.50 0.82 26.40
CA ALA A 226 21.11 1.53 27.52
C ALA A 226 20.02 2.07 28.45
N SER A 227 20.34 2.20 29.74
CA SER A 227 19.42 2.77 30.74
C SER A 227 19.22 4.29 30.59
N SER A 228 19.97 4.95 29.70
CA SER A 228 19.90 6.37 29.37
C SER A 228 19.83 6.54 27.86
N GLY A 229 18.87 7.34 27.37
CA GLY A 229 18.66 7.59 25.94
C GLY A 229 19.86 8.21 25.22
N ILE A 230 20.77 8.84 25.95
CA ILE A 230 22.01 9.42 25.39
C ILE A 230 23.05 8.33 25.08
N ALA A 231 22.98 7.18 25.76
CA ALA A 231 23.91 6.06 25.59
C ALA A 231 23.39 4.96 24.64
N ALA A 232 22.20 5.15 24.06
CA ALA A 232 21.53 4.20 23.17
C ALA A 232 21.72 4.52 21.67
N LEU A 233 22.41 5.62 21.33
CA LEU A 233 22.75 6.04 19.97
C LEU A 233 24.10 5.50 19.51
#